data_AF-A0A4Y2FNE8-F1
#
_entry.id   AF-A0A4Y2FNE8-F1
#
_cell.length_a   1.000
_cell.length_b   1.000
_cell.length_c   1.000
_cell.angle_alpha   90.00
_cell.angle_beta   90.00
_cell.angle_gamma   90.00
#
_symmetry.space_group_name_H-M   'P 1'
#
loop_
_entity.id
_entity.type
_entity.pdbx_description
1 polymer ?
#
loop_
_entity_poly.entity_id
_entity_poly.type
_entity_poly.pdbx_seq_one_letter_code
_entity_poly.pdbx_strand_id
1 'polypeptide(L)'
;MQDYVSIREVLLNWFKMKPETFCSKFMQHQRKSGALWKEMVFELRNHLEGRLDGLNVKDFKSLKDLMIVDQLKRRVSSDIKDHFLEEWGKLIDPLELAGK
;
A
#
# COMPACT_ATOMS: atom_id res chain seq x y z
N MET A 1 17.69 -17.22 22.70
CA MET A 1 17.16 -17.38 21.32
C MET A 1 15.72 -16.90 21.18
N GLN A 2 14.85 -17.09 22.20
CA GLN A 2 13.48 -16.57 22.22
C GLN A 2 13.39 -15.06 21.96
N ASP A 3 14.27 -14.26 22.57
CA ASP A 3 14.25 -12.80 22.45
C ASP A 3 14.51 -12.30 21.03
N TYR A 4 15.37 -12.97 20.25
CA TYR A 4 15.65 -12.54 18.88
C TYR A 4 14.45 -12.78 17.96
N VAL A 5 13.75 -13.90 18.13
CA VAL A 5 12.53 -14.21 17.35
C VAL A 5 11.42 -13.22 17.72
N SER A 6 11.23 -12.95 19.01
CA SER A 6 10.23 -12.00 19.48
C SER A 6 10.55 -10.55 19.07
N ILE A 7 11.80 -10.11 19.18
CA ILE A 7 12.24 -8.78 18.72
C ILE A 7 12.10 -8.68 17.20
N ARG A 8 12.44 -9.73 16.45
CA ARG A 8 12.24 -9.76 14.99
C ARG A 8 10.77 -9.70 14.62
N GLU A 9 9.88 -10.41 15.30
CA GLU A 9 8.44 -10.35 15.07
C GLU A 9 7.84 -9.00 15.45
N VAL A 10 8.25 -8.42 16.57
CA VAL A 10 7.84 -7.07 16.99
C VAL A 10 8.34 -6.03 15.99
N LEU A 11 9.60 -6.09 15.58
CA LEU A 11 10.15 -5.20 14.56
C LEU A 11 9.45 -5.43 13.21
N LEU A 12 9.22 -6.67 12.79
CA LEU A 12 8.45 -6.95 11.56
C LEU A 12 6.99 -6.50 11.67
N ASN A 13 6.39 -6.52 12.85
CA ASN A 13 5.03 -6.02 13.08
C ASN A 13 4.99 -4.49 13.13
N TRP A 14 6.04 -3.87 13.64
CA TRP A 14 6.19 -2.41 13.75
C TRP A 14 6.63 -1.77 12.43
N PHE A 15 7.47 -2.47 11.67
CA PHE A 15 7.89 -2.16 10.29
C PHE A 15 6.97 -2.75 9.23
N LYS A 16 5.96 -3.56 9.60
CA LYS A 16 4.84 -3.90 8.71
C LYS A 16 4.12 -2.59 8.44
N MET A 17 4.66 -1.88 7.46
CA MET A 17 4.07 -0.72 6.84
C MET A 17 2.62 -1.09 6.60
N LYS A 18 1.71 -0.31 7.17
CA LYS A 18 0.28 -0.50 6.91
C LYS A 18 0.12 -0.55 5.38
N PRO A 19 -0.82 -1.33 4.82
CA PRO A 19 -0.95 -1.42 3.37
C PRO A 19 -1.13 -0.02 2.74
N GLU A 20 -1.73 0.93 3.46
CA GLU A 20 -1.74 2.38 3.22
C GLU A 20 -0.37 2.99 2.88
N THR A 21 0.66 2.66 3.65
CA THR A 21 2.02 3.15 3.48
C THR A 21 2.63 2.58 2.20
N PHE A 22 2.37 1.30 1.88
CA PHE A 22 2.76 0.74 0.59
C PHE A 22 1.99 1.39 -0.58
N CYS A 23 0.70 1.68 -0.43
CA CYS A 23 -0.08 2.44 -1.42
C CYS A 23 0.58 3.80 -1.69
N SER A 24 0.82 4.57 -0.63
CA SER A 24 1.38 5.92 -0.73
C SER A 24 2.76 5.88 -1.38
N LYS A 25 3.63 4.99 -0.92
CA LYS A 25 4.97 4.84 -1.49
C LYS A 25 4.95 4.39 -2.94
N PHE A 26 4.08 3.45 -3.33
CA PHE A 26 3.93 3.03 -4.72
C PHE A 26 3.44 4.18 -5.62
N MET A 27 2.47 4.96 -5.14
CA MET A 27 1.83 6.02 -5.91
C MET A 27 2.69 7.28 -6.02
N GLN A 28 3.51 7.56 -5.00
CA GLN A 28 4.36 8.74 -4.90
C GLN A 28 5.84 8.42 -5.18
N HIS A 29 6.16 7.19 -5.59
CA HIS A 29 7.54 6.78 -5.86
C HIS A 29 8.11 7.61 -7.02
N GLN A 30 9.12 8.42 -6.71
CA GLN A 30 9.89 9.14 -7.71
C GLN A 30 11.27 8.51 -7.82
N ARG A 31 11.77 8.40 -9.05
CA ARG A 31 13.14 7.95 -9.28
C ARG A 31 14.10 8.94 -8.60
N LYS A 32 14.94 8.43 -7.70
CA LYS A 32 16.00 9.24 -7.07
C LYS A 32 16.99 9.73 -8.13
N SER A 33 17.54 10.93 -7.93
CA SER A 33 18.61 11.44 -8.79
C SER A 33 19.81 10.49 -8.73
N GLY A 34 20.28 10.01 -9.88
CA GLY A 34 21.37 9.04 -10.00
C GLY A 34 20.98 7.55 -9.89
N ALA A 35 19.73 7.21 -9.52
CA ALA A 35 19.29 5.82 -9.45
C ALA A 35 18.99 5.23 -10.85
N LEU A 36 19.30 3.95 -11.05
CA LEU A 36 19.03 3.24 -12.28
C LEU A 36 17.53 2.92 -12.40
N TRP A 37 16.99 2.92 -13.61
CA TRP A 37 15.60 2.51 -13.87
C TRP A 37 15.29 1.11 -13.34
N LYS A 38 16.26 0.18 -13.38
CA LYS A 38 16.12 -1.17 -12.84
C LYS A 38 15.88 -1.19 -11.33
N GLU A 39 16.46 -0.24 -10.60
CA GLU A 39 16.29 -0.13 -9.15
C GLU A 39 14.89 0.38 -8.83
N MET A 40 14.40 1.36 -9.60
CA MET A 40 13.02 1.84 -9.49
C MET A 40 12.00 0.73 -9.78
N VAL A 41 12.21 -0.08 -10.83
CA VAL A 41 11.33 -1.22 -11.14
C VAL A 41 11.32 -2.25 -10.01
N PHE A 42 12.49 -2.55 -9.43
CA PHE A 42 12.61 -3.46 -8.29
C PHE A 42 11.88 -2.92 -7.06
N GLU A 43 12.07 -1.65 -6.73
CA GLU A 43 11.38 -0.99 -5.62
C GLU A 43 9.86 -1.01 -5.83
N LEU A 44 9.36 -0.62 -7.00
CA LEU A 44 7.93 -0.64 -7.33
C LEU A 44 7.31 -2.04 -7.21
N ARG A 45 8.03 -3.07 -7.68
CA ARG A 45 7.59 -4.47 -7.56
C ARG A 45 7.43 -4.88 -6.11
N ASN A 46 8.44 -4.64 -5.28
CA ASN A 46 8.39 -5.01 -3.85
C ASN A 46 7.26 -4.28 -3.12
N HIS A 47 7.00 -3.02 -3.48
CA HIS A 47 5.90 -2.27 -2.88
C HIS A 47 4.53 -2.81 -3.28
N LEU A 48 4.37 -3.21 -4.55
CA LEU A 48 3.14 -3.83 -5.03
C LEU A 48 2.92 -5.19 -4.37
N GLU A 49 3.94 -6.04 -4.33
CA GLU A 49 3.87 -7.37 -3.69
C GLU A 49 3.53 -7.25 -2.20
N GLY A 50 4.25 -6.42 -1.44
CA GLY A 50 3.95 -6.18 -0.02
C GLY A 50 2.55 -5.62 0.22
N ARG A 51 2.01 -4.84 -0.73
CA ARG A 51 0.64 -4.32 -0.66
C ARG A 51 -0.41 -5.40 -0.94
N LEU A 52 -0.20 -6.22 -1.96
CA LEU A 52 -1.11 -7.33 -2.29
C LEU A 52 -1.16 -8.34 -1.15
N ASP A 53 -0.01 -8.65 -0.55
CA ASP A 53 0.08 -9.51 0.63
C ASP A 53 -0.62 -8.89 1.84
N GLY A 54 -0.38 -7.60 2.10
CA GLY A 54 -0.99 -6.87 3.21
C GLY A 54 -2.51 -6.75 3.12
N LEU A 55 -3.05 -6.73 1.91
CA LEU A 55 -4.49 -6.69 1.62
C LEU A 55 -5.09 -8.08 1.34
N ASN A 56 -4.27 -9.14 1.37
CA ASN A 56 -4.69 -10.51 1.08
C ASN A 56 -5.42 -10.64 -0.29
N VAL A 57 -4.91 -9.94 -1.31
CA VAL A 57 -5.46 -9.97 -2.67
C VAL A 57 -5.03 -11.27 -3.35
N LYS A 58 -5.97 -12.22 -3.52
CA LYS A 58 -5.69 -13.56 -4.06
C LYS A 58 -6.14 -13.78 -5.49
N ASP A 59 -6.97 -12.91 -6.04
CA ASP A 59 -7.60 -13.09 -7.33
C ASP A 59 -7.57 -11.82 -8.19
N PHE A 60 -7.77 -12.01 -9.50
CA PHE A 60 -7.71 -10.93 -10.47
C PHE A 60 -8.86 -9.92 -10.32
N LYS A 61 -10.01 -10.33 -9.76
CA LYS A 61 -11.14 -9.42 -9.53
C LYS A 61 -10.75 -8.41 -8.44
N SER A 62 -10.28 -8.90 -7.29
CA SER A 62 -9.78 -8.11 -6.17
C SER A 62 -8.64 -7.18 -6.57
N LEU A 63 -7.78 -7.60 -7.51
CA LEU A 63 -6.75 -6.73 -8.09
C LEU A 63 -7.35 -5.57 -8.90
N LYS A 64 -8.34 -5.83 -9.77
CA LYS A 64 -9.02 -4.78 -10.54
C LYS A 64 -9.73 -3.78 -9.63
N ASP A 65 -10.41 -4.28 -8.61
CA ASP A 65 -11.13 -3.48 -7.62
C ASP A 65 -10.14 -2.56 -6.87
N LEU A 66 -8.99 -3.09 -6.45
CA LEU A 66 -7.90 -2.31 -5.86
C LEU A 66 -7.37 -1.22 -6.80
N MET A 67 -7.19 -1.52 -8.10
CA MET A 67 -6.75 -0.53 -9.09
C MET A 67 -7.75 0.61 -9.26
N ILE A 68 -9.06 0.31 -9.22
CA ILE A 68 -10.12 1.33 -9.33
C ILE A 68 -10.13 2.19 -8.07
N VAL A 69 -10.07 1.58 -6.88
CA VAL A 69 -9.93 2.28 -5.60
C VAL A 69 -8.74 3.25 -5.64
N ASP A 70 -7.60 2.82 -6.17
CA ASP A 70 -6.42 3.69 -6.30
C ASP A 70 -6.64 4.90 -7.18
N GLN A 71 -7.37 4.74 -8.28
CA GLN A 71 -7.70 5.87 -9.15
C GLN A 71 -8.69 6.82 -8.49
N LEU A 72 -9.67 6.31 -7.74
CA LEU A 72 -10.61 7.13 -6.98
C LEU A 72 -9.88 7.95 -5.90
N LYS A 73 -8.99 7.30 -5.14
CA LYS A 73 -8.16 7.96 -4.13
C LYS A 73 -7.31 9.10 -4.69
N ARG A 74 -6.84 9.02 -5.94
CA ARG A 74 -6.12 10.14 -6.58
C ARG A 74 -7.00 11.36 -6.83
N ARG A 75 -8.32 11.17 -7.01
CA ARG A 75 -9.29 12.23 -7.38
C ARG A 75 -10.00 12.86 -6.19
N VAL A 76 -9.97 12.22 -5.02
CA VAL A 76 -10.54 12.76 -3.78
C VAL A 76 -9.65 13.87 -3.20
N SER A 77 -10.25 14.93 -2.65
CA SER A 77 -9.55 16.07 -2.05
C SER A 77 -8.71 15.68 -0.83
N SER A 78 -7.72 16.51 -0.49
CA SER A 78 -6.87 16.32 0.71
C SER A 78 -7.68 16.28 2.00
N ASP A 79 -8.72 17.10 2.11
CA ASP A 79 -9.50 17.23 3.35
C ASP A 79 -10.23 15.92 3.68
N ILE A 80 -10.74 15.23 2.65
CA ILE A 80 -11.39 13.92 2.81
C ILE A 80 -10.34 12.83 3.07
N LYS A 81 -9.15 12.92 2.47
CA LYS A 81 -8.06 11.96 2.71
C LYS A 81 -7.63 11.91 4.17
N ASP A 82 -7.51 13.08 4.79
CA ASP A 82 -7.01 13.19 6.15
C ASP A 82 -8.00 12.64 7.18
N HIS A 83 -9.31 12.71 6.88
CA HIS A 83 -10.36 12.15 7.74
C HIS A 83 -10.43 10.61 7.72
N PHE A 84 -10.00 9.96 6.65
CA PHE A 84 -10.19 8.51 6.45
C PHE A 84 -8.87 7.74 6.25
N LEU A 85 -7.75 8.34 6.65
CA LEU A 85 -6.40 7.90 6.29
C LEU A 85 -6.11 6.44 6.73
N GLU A 86 -6.59 6.01 7.90
CA GLU A 86 -6.45 4.63 8.41
C GLU A 86 -7.43 3.61 7.81
N GLU A 87 -8.52 4.08 7.21
CA GLU A 87 -9.49 3.20 6.55
C GLU A 87 -9.08 2.95 5.10
N TRP A 88 -8.41 3.93 4.49
CA TRP A 88 -8.16 3.96 3.08
C TRP A 88 -7.38 2.77 2.56
N GLY A 89 -6.22 2.43 3.12
CA GLY A 89 -5.50 1.27 2.59
C GLY A 89 -5.93 -0.06 3.19
N LYS A 90 -7.12 -0.14 3.79
CA LYS A 90 -7.85 -1.40 3.93
C LYS A 90 -8.92 -1.59 2.86
N LEU A 91 -9.31 -0.51 2.16
CA LEU A 91 -10.34 -0.55 1.12
C LEU A 91 -9.82 -1.24 -0.15
N ILE A 92 -10.53 -2.29 -0.55
CA ILE A 92 -10.36 -3.01 -1.82
C ILE A 92 -11.58 -2.80 -2.71
N ASP A 93 -12.77 -2.63 -2.14
CA ASP A 93 -14.02 -2.42 -2.89
C ASP A 93 -14.22 -0.93 -3.27
N PRO A 94 -14.32 -0.61 -4.58
CA PRO A 94 -14.62 0.73 -5.06
C PRO A 94 -15.96 1.28 -4.57
N LEU A 95 -16.97 0.43 -4.40
CA LEU A 95 -18.31 0.87 -3.99
C LEU A 95 -18.34 1.27 -2.52
N GLU A 96 -17.58 0.57 -1.68
CA GLU A 96 -17.41 0.94 -0.28
C GLU A 96 -16.73 2.30 -0.15
N LEU A 97 -15.74 2.60 -1.00
CA LEU A 97 -15.11 3.92 -1.05
C LEU A 97 -16.08 5.01 -1.57
N ALA A 98 -16.92 4.71 -2.56
CA ALA A 98 -17.85 5.68 -3.13
C ALA A 98 -19.01 6.05 -2.19
N GLY A 99 -19.29 5.21 -1.18
CA GLY A 99 -20.30 5.47 -0.15
C GLY A 99 -19.82 6.26 1.06
N LYS A 100 -18.54 6.63 1.12
CA LYS A 100 -17.93 7.46 2.18
C LYS A 100 -17.78 8.90 1.70
#